data_AF-A0A085Z1B4-F1
#
_entry.id   AF-A0A085Z1B4-F1
#
_cell.length_a   1.000
_cell.length_b   1.000
_cell.length_c   1.000
_cell.angle_alpha   90.00
_cell.angle_beta   90.00
_cell.angle_gamma   90.00
#
_symmetry.space_group_name_H-M   'P 1'
#
loop_
_entity.id
_entity.type
_entity.pdbx_description
1 polymer ?
#
loop_
_entity_poly.entity_id
_entity_poly.type
_entity_poly.pdbx_seq_one_letter_code
_entity_poly.pdbx_strand_id
1 'polypeptide(L)'
;MSRNEINDIINQRKSSLSRLNKLFYTIDLFKGTNQNEYLRLSEKVLVQLEKGVDYNKMKEVLEYELVVGYGLFHSEFDSENIAKDILDLWEHN
;
A
#
# COMPACT_ATOMS: atom_id res chain seq x y z
N MET A 1 10.28 -25.98 -0.70
CA MET A 1 9.82 -25.11 -1.80
C MET A 1 10.61 -25.43 -3.05
N SER A 2 9.92 -25.74 -4.13
CA SER A 2 10.45 -25.86 -5.48
C SER A 2 10.70 -24.48 -6.09
N ARG A 3 11.47 -24.45 -7.18
CA ARG A 3 11.72 -23.22 -7.95
C ARG A 3 10.42 -22.61 -8.51
N ASN A 4 9.45 -23.45 -8.86
CA ASN A 4 8.16 -23.00 -9.38
C ASN A 4 7.35 -22.29 -8.29
N GLU A 5 7.29 -22.85 -7.09
CA GLU A 5 6.61 -22.23 -5.94
C GLU A 5 7.21 -20.86 -5.59
N ILE A 6 8.54 -20.72 -5.62
CA ILE A 6 9.21 -19.43 -5.39
C ILE A 6 8.84 -18.41 -6.46
N ASN A 7 8.81 -18.83 -7.73
CA ASN A 7 8.43 -17.95 -8.83
C ASN A 7 6.97 -17.48 -8.72
N ASP A 8 6.07 -18.37 -8.30
CA ASP A 8 4.66 -18.06 -8.11
C ASP A 8 4.47 -17.02 -7.00
N ILE A 9 5.15 -17.20 -5.86
CA ILE A 9 5.16 -16.21 -4.76
C ILE A 9 5.69 -14.86 -5.24
N ILE A 10 6.80 -14.85 -5.99
CA ILE A 10 7.38 -13.61 -6.53
C ILE A 10 6.39 -12.90 -7.47
N ASN A 11 5.72 -13.66 -8.34
CA ASN A 11 4.77 -13.10 -9.30
C ASN A 11 3.52 -12.55 -8.61
N GLN A 12 2.99 -13.27 -7.61
CA GLN A 12 1.89 -12.79 -6.78
C GLN A 12 2.27 -11.49 -6.07
N ARG A 13 3.43 -11.46 -5.42
CA ARG A 13 3.93 -10.26 -4.72
C ARG A 13 4.08 -9.07 -5.68
N LYS A 14 4.63 -9.28 -6.88
CA LYS A 14 4.74 -8.24 -7.92
C LYS A 14 3.37 -7.74 -8.40
N SER A 15 2.40 -8.64 -8.57
CA SER A 15 1.03 -8.28 -8.93
C SER A 15 0.38 -7.40 -7.86
N SER A 16 0.50 -7.80 -6.59
CA SER A 16 -0.01 -7.02 -5.45
C SER A 16 0.63 -5.64 -5.35
N LEU A 17 1.97 -5.54 -5.51
CA LEU A 17 2.66 -4.25 -5.58
C LEU A 17 2.13 -3.37 -6.72
N SER A 18 1.91 -3.94 -7.91
CA SER A 18 1.38 -3.18 -9.05
C SER A 18 -0.03 -2.66 -8.78
N ARG A 19 -0.90 -3.46 -8.15
CA ARG A 19 -2.27 -3.05 -7.78
C ARG A 19 -2.25 -1.93 -6.75
N LEU A 20 -1.43 -2.04 -5.70
CA LEU A 20 -1.26 -0.99 -4.68
C LEU A 20 -0.72 0.31 -5.28
N ASN A 21 0.28 0.21 -6.15
CA ASN A 21 0.85 1.39 -6.80
C ASN A 21 -0.18 2.13 -7.67
N LYS A 22 -1.03 1.38 -8.38
CA LYS A 22 -2.15 1.95 -9.14
C LYS A 22 -3.17 2.62 -8.22
N LEU A 23 -3.54 1.96 -7.12
CA LEU A 23 -4.47 2.52 -6.13
C LEU A 23 -3.98 3.89 -5.63
N PHE A 24 -2.74 3.96 -5.14
CA PHE A 24 -2.21 5.23 -4.62
C PHE A 24 -2.05 6.30 -5.69
N TYR A 25 -1.69 5.91 -6.91
CA TYR A 25 -1.66 6.82 -8.04
C TYR A 25 -3.04 7.39 -8.37
N THR A 26 -4.09 6.56 -8.34
CA THR A 26 -5.49 7.00 -8.58
C THR A 26 -6.02 7.92 -7.50
N ILE A 27 -5.61 7.71 -6.23
CA ILE A 27 -5.96 8.61 -5.12
C ILE A 27 -5.26 9.99 -5.28
N ASP A 28 -4.19 10.06 -6.09
CA ASP A 28 -3.38 11.27 -6.29
C ASP A 28 -2.82 11.83 -4.97
N LEU A 29 -2.36 10.92 -4.09
CA LEU A 29 -1.84 11.28 -2.76
C LEU A 29 -0.70 12.30 -2.81
N PHE A 30 0.09 12.26 -3.88
CA PHE A 30 1.32 13.02 -3.98
C PHE A 30 1.30 13.87 -5.25
N LYS A 31 0.65 15.03 -5.18
CA LYS A 31 0.56 16.00 -6.28
C LYS A 31 1.95 16.33 -6.86
N GLY A 32 2.21 15.86 -8.08
CA GLY A 32 3.44 16.18 -8.83
C GLY A 32 4.71 15.44 -8.38
N THR A 33 4.60 14.37 -7.61
CA THR A 33 5.77 13.57 -7.20
C THR A 33 6.18 12.50 -8.20
N ASN A 34 7.37 11.94 -7.97
CA ASN A 34 7.95 10.85 -8.74
C ASN A 34 7.23 9.52 -8.44
N GLN A 35 7.02 8.70 -9.47
CA GLN A 35 6.48 7.32 -9.36
C GLN A 35 7.17 6.46 -8.30
N ASN A 36 8.43 6.76 -7.96
CA ASN A 36 9.18 6.05 -6.93
C ASN A 36 8.58 6.19 -5.52
N GLU A 37 7.92 7.30 -5.19
CA GLU A 37 7.30 7.50 -3.87
C GLU A 37 6.08 6.58 -3.69
N TYR A 38 5.24 6.47 -4.73
CA TYR A 38 4.12 5.53 -4.74
C TYR A 38 4.58 4.07 -4.61
N LEU A 39 5.69 3.71 -5.26
CA LEU A 39 6.26 2.37 -5.14
C LEU A 39 6.72 2.09 -3.71
N ARG A 40 7.41 3.03 -3.07
CA ARG A 40 7.90 2.89 -1.70
C ARG A 40 6.76 2.76 -0.68
N LEU A 41 5.70 3.56 -0.85
CA LEU A 41 4.48 3.42 -0.03
C LEU A 41 3.82 2.04 -0.24
N SER A 42 3.73 1.59 -1.50
CA SER A 42 3.19 0.27 -1.86
C SER A 42 3.94 -0.87 -1.20
N GLU A 43 5.27 -0.82 -1.17
CA GLU A 43 6.09 -1.83 -0.50
C GLU A 43 5.83 -1.87 1.00
N LYS A 44 5.74 -0.70 1.65
CA LYS A 44 5.47 -0.63 3.10
C LYS A 44 4.09 -1.19 3.44
N VAL A 45 3.07 -0.82 2.68
CA VAL A 45 1.70 -1.31 2.87
C VAL A 45 1.62 -2.81 2.64
N LEU A 46 2.24 -3.33 1.57
CA LEU A 46 2.25 -4.76 1.30
C LEU A 46 2.89 -5.57 2.43
N VAL A 47 4.00 -5.09 3.00
CA VAL A 47 4.65 -5.76 4.14
C VAL A 47 3.73 -5.83 5.36
N GLN A 48 2.84 -4.86 5.57
CA GLN A 48 1.86 -4.94 6.65
C GLN A 48 0.73 -5.91 6.33
N LEU A 49 0.24 -5.93 5.08
CA LEU A 49 -0.75 -6.91 4.63
C LEU A 49 -0.24 -8.35 4.77
N GLU A 50 1.01 -8.61 4.38
CA GLU A 50 1.67 -9.90 4.55
C GLU A 50 1.81 -10.33 6.03
N LYS A 51 1.77 -9.37 6.97
CA LYS A 51 1.73 -9.62 8.42
C LYS A 51 0.33 -9.83 8.97
N GLY A 52 -0.71 -9.67 8.16
CA GLY A 52 -2.11 -9.83 8.58
C GLY A 52 -2.59 -8.71 9.49
N VAL A 53 -2.14 -7.46 9.28
CA VAL A 53 -2.64 -6.33 10.06
C VAL A 53 -4.13 -6.09 9.79
N ASP A 54 -4.86 -5.66 10.82
CA ASP A 54 -6.27 -5.27 10.69
C ASP A 54 -6.42 -3.83 10.19
N TYR A 55 -7.68 -3.41 9.98
CA TYR A 55 -8.05 -2.07 9.54
C TYR A 55 -7.46 -0.96 10.41
N ASN A 56 -7.59 -1.06 11.74
CA ASN A 56 -7.12 -0.01 12.63
C ASN A 56 -5.60 0.14 12.52
N LYS A 57 -4.89 -0.98 12.45
CA LYS A 57 -3.45 -0.97 12.32
C LYS A 57 -2.99 -0.49 10.95
N MET A 58 -3.69 -0.84 9.87
CA MET A 58 -3.42 -0.31 8.54
C MET A 58 -3.59 1.21 8.51
N LYS A 59 -4.67 1.72 9.12
CA LYS A 59 -4.92 3.16 9.23
C LYS A 59 -3.78 3.88 9.95
N GLU A 60 -3.36 3.38 11.12
CA GLU A 60 -2.23 3.95 11.87
C GLU A 60 -0.94 3.97 11.05
N VAL A 61 -0.66 2.89 10.31
CA VAL A 61 0.53 2.82 9.45
C VAL A 61 0.46 3.87 8.35
N LEU A 62 -0.69 4.04 7.69
CA LEU A 62 -0.87 5.04 6.65
C LEU A 62 -0.71 6.45 7.21
N GLU A 63 -1.35 6.77 8.33
CA GLU A 63 -1.24 8.09 8.96
C GLU A 63 0.21 8.40 9.33
N TYR A 64 0.88 7.48 10.01
CA TYR A 64 2.28 7.65 10.37
C TYR A 64 3.15 7.83 9.13
N GLU A 65 2.98 6.99 8.12
CA GLU A 65 3.82 7.03 6.93
C GLU A 65 3.58 8.29 6.10
N LEU A 66 2.32 8.67 5.85
CA LEU A 66 1.98 9.85 5.05
C LEU A 66 2.39 11.15 5.76
N VAL A 67 2.24 11.23 7.09
CA VAL A 67 2.61 12.43 7.85
C VAL A 67 4.12 12.50 8.10
N VAL A 68 4.70 11.43 8.66
CA VAL A 68 6.11 11.45 9.10
C VAL A 68 7.05 11.13 7.94
N GLY A 69 6.68 10.16 7.10
CA GLY A 69 7.49 9.72 5.97
C GLY A 69 7.43 10.66 4.77
N TYR A 70 6.25 11.20 4.48
CA TYR A 70 5.99 12.01 3.28
C TYR A 70 5.66 13.48 3.57
N GLY A 71 5.45 13.86 4.84
CA GLY A 71 5.24 15.27 5.22
C GLY A 71 3.85 15.82 4.92
N LEU A 72 2.85 14.96 4.69
CA LEU A 72 1.48 15.40 4.45
C LEU A 72 0.82 15.86 5.77
N PHE A 73 -0.08 16.82 5.66
CA PHE A 73 -1.01 17.16 6.73
C PHE A 73 -2.17 16.15 6.75
N HIS A 74 -2.71 15.86 7.94
CA HIS A 74 -3.88 14.99 8.09
C HIS A 74 -5.10 15.43 7.26
N SER A 75 -5.19 16.71 6.88
CA SER A 75 -6.26 17.22 6.02
C SER A 75 -6.08 16.91 4.53
N GLU A 76 -4.91 16.42 4.11
CA GLU A 76 -4.58 16.18 2.70
C GLU A 76 -4.92 14.77 2.23
N PHE A 77 -5.29 13.88 3.14
CA PHE A 77 -5.63 12.49 2.83
C PHE A 77 -6.71 11.96 3.78
N ASP A 78 -7.41 10.92 3.34
CA ASP A 78 -8.43 10.23 4.12
C ASP A 78 -7.91 8.83 4.48
N SER A 79 -7.28 8.71 5.65
CA SER A 79 -6.69 7.45 6.10
C SER A 79 -7.72 6.33 6.23
N GLU A 80 -8.97 6.66 6.55
CA GLU A 80 -10.04 5.69 6.76
C GLU A 80 -10.46 5.05 5.44
N ASN A 81 -10.78 5.89 4.45
CA ASN A 81 -11.16 5.39 3.12
C ASN A 81 -10.00 4.66 2.43
N ILE A 82 -8.77 5.18 2.56
CA ILE A 82 -7.60 4.52 1.96
C ILE A 82 -7.33 3.16 2.61
N ALA A 83 -7.39 3.06 3.95
CA ALA A 83 -7.20 1.78 4.64
C ALA A 83 -8.25 0.75 4.23
N LYS A 84 -9.50 1.19 4.05
CA LYS A 84 -10.59 0.34 3.57
C LYS A 84 -10.32 -0.15 2.14
N ASP A 85 -9.98 0.76 1.22
CA ASP A 85 -9.71 0.40 -0.18
C ASP A 85 -8.55 -0.59 -0.31
N ILE A 86 -7.51 -0.45 0.52
CA ILE A 86 -6.37 -1.38 0.57
C ILE A 86 -6.81 -2.77 1.01
N LEU A 87 -7.61 -2.87 2.09
CA LEU A 87 -8.06 -4.15 2.61
C LEU A 87 -9.08 -4.82 1.67
N ASP A 88 -10.02 -4.06 1.11
CA ASP A 88 -10.94 -4.54 0.09
C ASP A 88 -10.15 -5.08 -1.12
N LEU A 89 -9.12 -4.37 -1.58
CA LEU A 89 -8.24 -4.82 -2.66
C LEU A 89 -7.48 -6.11 -2.31
N TRP A 90 -7.09 -6.29 -1.05
CA TRP A 90 -6.36 -7.45 -0.55
C TRP A 90 -7.24 -8.69 -0.40
N GLU A 91 -8.47 -8.53 0.07
CA GLU A 91 -9.43 -9.63 0.24
C GLU A 91 -10.01 -10.11 -1.10
N HIS A 92 -10.11 -9.24 -2.10
CA HIS A 92 -10.59 -9.55 -3.45
C HIS A 92 -9.44 -9.83 -4.43
N ASN A 93 -8.47 -10.64 -3.99
CA ASN A 93 -7.22 -10.96 -4.70
C ASN A 93 -7.05 -12.46 -4.88
#